data_AF-A0A2I4CQC5-F1
#
_entry.id   AF-A0A2I4CQC5-F1
#
_cell.length_a   1.000
_cell.length_b   1.000
_cell.length_c   1.000
_cell.angle_alpha   90.00
_cell.angle_beta   90.00
_cell.angle_gamma   90.00
#
_symmetry.space_group_name_H-M   'P 1'
#
loop_
_entity.id
_entity.type
_entity.pdbx_description
1 polymer ?
#
loop_
_entity_poly.entity_id
_entity_poly.type
_entity_poly.pdbx_seq_one_letter_code
_entity_poly.pdbx_strand_id
1 'polypeptide(L)'
;MNVSRWECTTLPHPLQPDSNSCGVFAIKFVEKVLMGQQPVFPAGPKDVEMLRWQISVILLEASDDLTSICCICGHEEVDDSQDNKTIIWISCDVCAKWFHHACLGCPDTSSTFTCEAC
;
A
#
# COMPACT_ATOMS: atom_id res chain seq x y z
N MET A 1 -2.44 -46.81 11.26
CA MET A 1 -1.81 -45.49 11.08
C MET A 1 -2.77 -44.63 10.27
N ASN A 2 -3.30 -43.56 10.84
CA ASN A 2 -4.22 -42.66 10.15
C ASN A 2 -3.39 -41.58 9.45
N VAL A 3 -2.87 -41.90 8.26
CA VAL A 3 -2.21 -40.94 7.38
C VAL A 3 -3.26 -39.94 6.90
N SER A 4 -2.96 -38.65 7.04
CA SER A 4 -3.95 -37.59 6.87
C SER A 4 -4.56 -37.58 5.46
N ARG A 5 -5.83 -37.18 5.34
CA ARG A 5 -6.58 -37.02 4.07
C ARG A 5 -6.17 -35.78 3.24
N TRP A 6 -5.06 -35.14 3.58
CA TRP A 6 -4.57 -33.98 2.84
C TRP A 6 -3.84 -34.45 1.59
N GLU A 7 -4.28 -33.96 0.44
CA GLU A 7 -3.60 -34.15 -0.82
C GLU A 7 -2.85 -32.88 -1.20
N CYS A 8 -1.58 -33.04 -1.61
CA CYS A 8 -0.81 -31.95 -2.18
C CYS A 8 -1.02 -31.97 -3.69
N THR A 9 -1.69 -30.95 -4.22
CA THR A 9 -1.94 -30.81 -5.65
C THR A 9 -1.42 -29.47 -6.17
N THR A 10 -1.06 -29.44 -7.45
CA THR A 10 -0.64 -28.21 -8.14
C THR A 10 -1.73 -27.83 -9.14
N LEU A 11 -2.29 -26.63 -9.00
CA LEU A 11 -3.24 -26.10 -9.96
C LEU A 11 -2.49 -25.62 -11.22
N PRO A 12 -2.97 -25.90 -12.44
CA PRO A 12 -2.40 -25.35 -13.66
C PRO A 12 -2.50 -23.82 -13.69
N HIS A 13 -1.38 -23.12 -13.91
CA HIS A 13 -1.32 -21.66 -13.96
C HIS A 13 -0.20 -21.17 -14.89
N PRO A 14 -0.25 -19.92 -15.39
CA PRO A 14 0.84 -19.33 -16.15
C PRO A 14 2.15 -19.31 -15.36
N LEU A 15 3.26 -19.69 -16.01
CA LEU A 15 4.59 -19.62 -15.42
C LEU A 15 5.17 -18.21 -15.62
N GLN A 16 5.81 -17.70 -14.57
CA GLN A 16 6.52 -16.44 -14.62
C GLN A 16 7.85 -16.60 -15.38
N PRO A 17 8.11 -15.78 -16.42
CA PRO A 17 9.34 -15.88 -17.21
C PRO A 17 10.51 -15.03 -16.66
N ASP A 18 10.25 -14.11 -15.73
CA ASP A 18 11.22 -13.16 -15.17
C ASP A 18 11.53 -13.44 -13.69
N SER A 19 12.37 -12.62 -13.07
CA SER A 19 12.75 -12.75 -11.65
C SER A 19 12.06 -11.75 -10.71
N ASN A 20 11.12 -10.92 -11.18
CA ASN A 20 10.60 -9.78 -10.42
C ASN A 20 9.06 -9.63 -10.43
N SER A 21 8.34 -10.53 -11.10
CA SER A 21 6.88 -10.50 -11.24
C SER A 21 6.14 -11.50 -10.37
N CYS A 22 6.83 -12.23 -9.48
CA CYS A 22 6.22 -13.26 -8.63
C CYS A 22 5.06 -12.74 -7.79
N GLY A 23 5.15 -11.51 -7.28
CA GLY A 23 4.06 -10.85 -6.55
C GLY A 23 2.80 -10.67 -7.40
N VAL A 24 2.95 -10.25 -8.66
CA VAL A 24 1.83 -10.07 -9.59
C VAL A 24 1.16 -11.41 -9.89
N PHE A 25 1.95 -12.45 -10.16
CA PHE A 25 1.44 -13.80 -10.44
C PHE A 25 0.73 -14.39 -9.22
N ALA A 26 1.29 -14.22 -8.02
CA ALA A 26 0.66 -14.68 -6.77
C ALA A 26 -0.69 -13.99 -6.52
N ILE A 27 -0.75 -12.66 -6.68
CA ILE A 27 -1.99 -11.89 -6.51
C ILE A 27 -3.06 -12.36 -7.49
N LYS A 28 -2.73 -12.49 -8.79
CA LYS A 28 -3.70 -12.91 -9.80
C LYS A 28 -4.11 -14.37 -9.64
N PHE A 29 -3.20 -15.24 -9.23
CA PHE A 29 -3.52 -16.63 -8.89
C PHE A 29 -4.56 -16.69 -7.76
N VAL A 30 -4.30 -16.00 -6.64
CA VAL A 30 -5.19 -15.98 -5.48
C VAL A 30 -6.54 -15.35 -5.83
N GLU A 31 -6.54 -14.23 -6.56
CA GLU A 31 -7.77 -13.59 -7.03
C GLU A 31 -8.66 -14.57 -7.79
N LYS A 32 -8.11 -15.30 -8.77
CA LYS A 32 -8.85 -16.29 -9.55
C LYS A 32 -9.39 -17.42 -8.68
N VAL A 33 -8.57 -17.97 -7.80
CA VAL A 33 -8.97 -19.05 -6.89
C VAL A 33 -10.10 -18.60 -5.96
N LEU A 34 -10.01 -17.41 -5.38
CA LEU A 34 -11.05 -16.85 -4.51
C LEU A 34 -12.35 -16.58 -5.26
N MET A 35 -12.29 -16.25 -6.55
CA MET A 35 -13.45 -16.12 -7.43
C MET A 35 -14.00 -17.46 -7.93
N GLY A 36 -13.45 -18.60 -7.50
CA GLY A 36 -13.85 -19.94 -7.98
C GLY A 36 -13.50 -20.19 -9.45
N GLN A 37 -12.54 -19.44 -10.00
CA GLN A 37 -12.10 -19.52 -11.39
C GLN A 37 -10.80 -20.33 -11.49
N GLN A 38 -10.52 -20.87 -12.68
CA GLN A 38 -9.19 -21.39 -12.98
C GLN A 38 -8.17 -20.25 -12.94
N PRO A 39 -6.96 -20.46 -12.39
CA PRO A 39 -5.93 -19.41 -12.26
C PRO A 39 -5.20 -19.17 -13.58
N VAL A 40 -5.96 -18.84 -14.62
CA VAL A 40 -5.50 -18.47 -15.95
C VAL A 40 -5.64 -16.96 -16.11
N PHE A 41 -4.53 -16.30 -16.43
CA PHE A 41 -4.48 -14.87 -16.67
C PHE A 41 -3.38 -14.54 -17.70
N PRO A 42 -3.47 -13.40 -18.40
CA PRO A 42 -2.43 -12.95 -19.31
C PRO A 42 -1.09 -12.75 -18.58
N ALA A 43 -0.02 -13.30 -19.13
CA ALA A 43 1.29 -13.41 -18.47
C ALA A 43 2.46 -12.94 -19.36
N GLY A 44 2.17 -12.29 -20.50
CA GLY A 44 3.19 -11.65 -21.31
C GLY A 44 3.75 -10.40 -20.63
N PRO A 45 4.94 -9.90 -21.01
CA PRO A 45 5.55 -8.73 -20.38
C PRO A 45 4.64 -7.49 -20.33
N LYS A 46 3.92 -7.19 -21.43
CA LYS A 46 2.95 -6.08 -21.49
C LYS A 46 1.72 -6.32 -20.62
N ASP A 47 1.30 -7.58 -20.51
CA ASP A 47 0.18 -7.95 -19.65
C ASP A 47 0.55 -7.75 -18.19
N VAL A 48 1.74 -8.17 -17.79
CA VAL A 48 2.25 -7.99 -16.43
C VAL A 48 2.36 -6.51 -16.07
N GLU A 49 2.83 -5.67 -17.00
CA GLU A 49 2.84 -4.22 -16.82
C GLU A 49 1.43 -3.66 -16.60
N MET A 50 0.47 -4.08 -17.42
CA MET A 50 -0.94 -3.70 -17.25
C MET A 50 -1.52 -4.19 -15.92
N LEU A 51 -1.20 -5.43 -15.50
CA LEU A 51 -1.64 -5.98 -14.22
C LEU A 51 -1.05 -5.20 -13.05
N ARG A 52 0.22 -4.78 -13.12
CA ARG A 52 0.83 -3.90 -12.10
C ARG A 52 0.09 -2.58 -12.01
N TRP A 53 -0.22 -1.97 -13.14
CA TRP A 53 -0.99 -0.73 -13.18
C TRP A 53 -2.38 -0.91 -12.57
N GLN A 54 -3.12 -1.96 -12.95
CA GLN A 54 -4.44 -2.27 -12.38
C GLN A 54 -4.38 -2.50 -10.87
N ILE A 55 -3.40 -3.28 -10.39
CA ILE A 55 -3.19 -3.50 -8.95
C ILE A 55 -2.92 -2.16 -8.26
N SER A 56 -2.09 -1.29 -8.83
CA SER A 56 -1.79 0.01 -8.24
C SER A 56 -3.02 0.91 -8.15
N VAL A 57 -3.87 0.95 -9.19
CA VAL A 57 -5.12 1.72 -9.19
C VAL A 57 -6.06 1.20 -8.11
N ILE A 58 -6.29 -0.11 -8.06
CA ILE A 58 -7.16 -0.73 -7.06
C ILE A 58 -6.67 -0.44 -5.63
N LEU A 59 -5.36 -0.52 -5.39
CA LEU A 59 -4.79 -0.23 -4.07
C LEU A 59 -4.96 1.25 -3.69
N LEU A 60 -4.80 2.17 -4.64
CA LEU A 60 -5.00 3.60 -4.40
C LEU A 60 -6.49 3.92 -4.17
N GLU A 61 -7.39 3.34 -4.96
CA GLU A 61 -8.83 3.54 -4.80
C GLU A 61 -9.38 2.93 -3.50
N ALA A 62 -8.77 1.84 -3.02
CA ALA A 62 -9.11 1.21 -1.76
C ALA A 62 -8.33 1.77 -0.55
N SER A 63 -7.42 2.73 -0.77
CA SER A 63 -6.64 3.32 0.31
C SER A 63 -7.47 4.30 1.13
N ASP A 64 -7.20 4.36 2.42
CA ASP A 64 -7.85 5.31 3.31
C ASP A 64 -7.47 6.76 2.95
N ASP A 65 -8.40 7.68 3.20
CA ASP A 65 -8.09 9.10 3.14
C ASP A 65 -7.17 9.48 4.30
N LEU A 66 -5.90 9.72 4.00
CA LEU A 66 -4.88 10.11 4.98
C LEU A 66 -4.75 11.64 5.12
N THR A 67 -5.66 12.43 4.55
CA THR A 67 -5.56 13.90 4.60
C THR A 67 -5.62 14.46 6.01
N SER A 68 -6.31 13.79 6.94
CA SER A 68 -6.37 14.14 8.37
C SER A 68 -5.36 13.42 9.25
N ILE A 69 -4.49 12.56 8.69
CA ILE A 69 -3.61 11.68 9.46
C ILE A 69 -2.15 12.12 9.31
N CYS A 70 -1.48 12.34 10.44
CA CYS A 70 -0.05 12.64 10.43
C CYS A 70 0.76 11.43 9.92
N CYS A 71 1.54 11.64 8.86
CA CYS A 71 2.32 10.59 8.21
C CYS A 71 3.49 10.03 9.05
N ILE A 72 3.78 10.61 10.24
CA ILE A 72 4.79 10.11 11.17
C ILE A 72 4.15 9.28 12.29
N CYS A 73 3.15 9.82 12.99
CA CYS A 73 2.58 9.17 14.16
C CYS A 73 1.30 8.37 13.87
N GLY A 74 0.67 8.56 12.71
CA GLY A 74 -0.56 7.84 12.33
C GLY A 74 -1.82 8.30 13.07
N HIS A 75 -1.80 9.46 13.75
CA HIS A 75 -2.95 9.99 14.48
C HIS A 75 -3.44 11.31 13.87
N GLU A 76 -4.74 11.58 14.00
CA GLU A 76 -5.33 12.87 13.65
C GLU A 76 -4.99 13.94 14.70
N GLU A 77 -5.20 13.64 15.97
CA GLU A 77 -4.82 14.50 17.09
C GLU A 77 -3.73 13.83 17.92
N VAL A 78 -2.80 14.62 18.44
CA VAL A 78 -1.97 14.14 19.55
C VAL A 78 -2.85 14.25 20.79
N ASP A 79 -3.60 13.20 21.08
CA ASP A 79 -4.43 13.12 22.29
C ASP A 79 -3.49 13.06 23.50
N ASP A 80 -3.07 14.23 23.97
CA ASP A 80 -2.48 14.37 25.28
C ASP A 80 -3.30 15.40 26.04
N SER A 81 -4.37 14.87 26.61
CA SER A 81 -5.12 15.42 27.74
C SER A 81 -4.22 16.25 28.67
N GLN A 82 -4.22 17.59 28.53
CA GLN A 82 -4.30 18.56 29.63
C GLN A 82 -4.08 20.03 29.24
N ASP A 83 -3.60 20.35 28.04
CA ASP A 83 -3.43 21.74 27.64
C ASP A 83 -4.16 22.03 26.33
N ASN A 84 -4.90 23.12 26.30
CA ASN A 84 -5.66 23.67 25.17
C ASN A 84 -4.72 24.17 24.04
N LYS A 85 -3.74 23.35 23.62
CA LYS A 85 -2.73 23.67 22.61
C LYS A 85 -3.29 23.39 21.23
N THR A 86 -3.36 24.44 20.41
CA THR A 86 -3.67 24.31 18.99
C THR A 86 -2.65 23.42 18.30
N ILE A 87 -3.10 22.32 17.68
CA ILE A 87 -2.25 21.42 16.91
C ILE A 87 -1.90 22.13 15.59
N ILE A 88 -0.61 22.37 15.38
CA ILE A 88 -0.11 22.97 14.15
C ILE A 88 0.24 21.86 13.16
N TRP A 89 -0.28 21.99 11.95
CA TRP A 89 -0.05 21.08 10.84
C TRP A 89 0.85 21.73 9.79
N ILE A 90 1.61 20.90 9.09
CA ILE A 90 2.43 21.30 7.95
C ILE A 90 2.30 20.25 6.83
N SER A 91 2.18 20.71 5.59
CA SER A 91 2.09 19.86 4.40
C SER A 91 3.41 19.89 3.63
N CYS A 92 3.85 18.74 3.11
CA CYS A 92 4.98 18.69 2.18
C CYS A 92 4.60 19.35 0.85
N ASP A 93 5.41 20.30 0.36
CA ASP A 93 5.17 21.02 -0.89
C ASP A 93 5.30 20.12 -2.15
N VAL A 94 5.91 18.93 -2.01
CA VAL A 94 6.14 17.99 -3.12
C VAL A 94 5.05 16.93 -3.20
N CYS A 95 4.76 16.22 -2.10
CA CYS A 95 3.78 15.12 -2.09
C CYS A 95 2.43 15.46 -1.44
N ALA A 96 2.25 16.69 -0.95
CA ALA A 96 1.04 17.16 -0.27
C ALA A 96 0.61 16.35 0.97
N LYS A 97 1.48 15.46 1.49
CA LYS A 97 1.23 14.71 2.73
C LYS A 97 1.29 15.64 3.94
N TRP A 98 0.46 15.34 4.94
CA TRP A 98 0.32 16.13 6.16
C TRP A 98 1.07 15.52 7.35
N PHE A 99 1.61 16.40 8.18
CA PHE A 99 2.38 16.06 9.36
C PHE A 99 2.01 17.02 10.50
N HIS A 100 2.02 16.52 11.74
CA HIS A 100 2.06 17.42 12.88
C HIS A 100 3.42 18.12 12.89
N HIS A 101 3.41 19.44 13.04
CA HIS A 101 4.62 20.25 13.13
C HIS A 101 5.56 19.76 14.24
N ALA A 102 4.98 19.34 15.37
CA ALA A 102 5.70 18.74 16.49
C ALA A 102 6.36 17.38 16.17
N CYS A 103 5.73 16.53 15.34
CA CYS A 103 6.32 15.25 14.93
C CYS A 103 7.58 15.41 14.09
N LEU A 104 7.77 16.58 13.47
CA LEU A 104 8.97 16.94 12.70
C LEU A 104 10.01 17.70 13.53
N GLY A 105 9.82 17.84 14.84
CA GLY A 105 10.71 18.63 15.69
C GLY A 105 10.53 20.15 15.53
N CYS A 106 9.35 20.59 15.11
CA CYS A 106 8.97 21.99 14.95
C CYS A 106 9.89 22.78 13.98
N PRO A 107 9.96 22.41 12.69
CA PRO A 107 10.79 23.11 11.70
C PRO A 107 10.35 24.56 11.49
N ASP A 108 11.21 25.41 10.93
CA ASP A 108 10.81 26.77 10.55
C ASP A 108 9.67 26.75 9.52
N THR A 109 8.62 27.54 9.76
CA THR A 109 7.45 27.67 8.87
C THR A 109 7.59 28.84 7.89
N SER A 110 8.71 29.56 7.91
CA SER A 110 8.96 30.70 7.01
C SER A 110 9.37 30.28 5.59
N SER A 111 9.71 29.01 5.38
CA SER A 111 10.18 28.44 4.12
C SER A 111 9.32 27.27 3.64
N THR A 112 9.58 26.83 2.40
CA THR A 112 9.03 25.58 1.86
C THR A 112 9.46 24.38 2.71
N PHE A 113 8.57 23.39 2.87
CA PHE A 113 8.82 22.15 3.58
C PHE A 113 8.75 20.95 2.62
N THR A 114 9.84 20.19 2.57
CA THR A 114 9.92 18.91 1.85
C THR A 114 10.18 17.80 2.86
N CYS A 115 9.34 16.77 2.87
CA CYS A 115 9.53 15.61 3.74
C CYS A 115 10.64 14.69 3.21
N GLU A 116 11.23 13.85 4.09
CA GLU A 116 12.33 12.95 3.72
C GLU A 116 11.99 11.89 2.66
N ALA A 117 10.69 11.65 2.43
CA ALA A 117 10.22 10.69 1.44
C ALA A 117 10.16 11.26 0.01
N CYS A 118 10.47 12.55 -0.17
CA CYS A 118 10.49 13.26 -1.45
C CYS A 118 11.91 13.63 -1.86
#